data_AF-A0A1S3QDD5-F1
#
_entry.id   AF-A0A1S3QDD5-F1
#
_cell.length_a   1.000
_cell.length_b   1.000
_cell.length_c   1.000
_cell.angle_alpha   90.00
_cell.angle_beta   90.00
_cell.angle_gamma   90.00
#
_symmetry.space_group_name_H-M   'P 1'
#
loop_
_entity.id
_entity.type
_entity.pdbx_description
1 polymer ?
#
loop_
_entity_poly.entity_id
_entity_poly.type
_entity_poly.pdbx_seq_one_letter_code
_entity_poly.pdbx_strand_id
1 'polypeptide(L)'
;MLLARFLRRLPIFLSFPLSPHSASLTLLLPLCLFPSSIRMSSSLSRPRHVIWETEELVAYLYPLPWTPGTTILEPKTPRGPDEEPSPAQGSLFKLGEGAYLRLLLGAREVGALLCERLGVKRCALVCRPHPDSNSPPQIRVLPLHGLDSDWRPHLVGDEHYTHHDPGYVTSKSGPRWTDTSLQEIQAEIRAQLPSPNALPNLTFLGEDPSHPGLFSRIVRGEEQQWRVWEDEGHVAFLTPFPNAPGLTVLVPRRPLTSDIFRLEEADYTSLVLATQKVARVLEEGLGAWGVGLIFEGFEIDYAHAKLIPLLSPPSSHQVDRGSTTTTGSPPPQAQFSATYPGFVTSEDGPEASLECLKELQAKITQ
;
A
#
# COMPACT_ATOMS: atom_id res chain seq x y z
N MET A 1 12.47 -3.23 -11.06
CA MET A 1 13.80 -3.90 -10.99
C MET A 1 14.38 -4.29 -12.38
N LEU A 2 14.44 -3.35 -13.35
CA LEU A 2 15.06 -3.57 -14.68
C LEU A 2 16.28 -2.67 -14.96
N LEU A 3 16.60 -1.70 -14.07
CA LEU A 3 17.75 -0.80 -14.24
C LEU A 3 18.98 -1.21 -13.39
N ALA A 4 18.78 -1.99 -12.31
CA ALA A 4 19.87 -2.46 -11.45
C ALA A 4 20.69 -3.64 -12.04
N ARG A 5 20.25 -4.22 -13.17
CA ARG A 5 20.94 -5.34 -13.84
C ARG A 5 21.75 -4.94 -15.09
N PHE A 6 21.74 -3.66 -15.50
CA PHE A 6 22.43 -3.20 -16.73
C PHE A 6 23.81 -2.54 -16.51
N LEU A 7 24.20 -2.23 -15.26
CA LEU A 7 25.43 -1.47 -14.95
C LEU A 7 26.54 -2.24 -14.22
N ARG A 8 26.76 -3.52 -14.54
CA ARG A 8 27.94 -4.26 -14.05
C ARG A 8 28.66 -5.02 -15.17
N ARG A 9 29.36 -4.27 -16.04
CA ARG A 9 30.54 -4.77 -16.79
C ARG A 9 31.49 -3.62 -17.09
N LEU A 10 32.38 -3.31 -16.16
CA LEU A 10 33.73 -2.75 -16.42
C LEU A 10 34.54 -2.78 -15.11
N PRO A 11 35.76 -3.37 -15.08
CA PRO A 11 36.60 -3.38 -13.89
C PRO A 11 37.54 -2.17 -13.93
N ILE A 12 37.44 -1.27 -12.96
CA ILE A 12 38.51 -0.31 -12.68
C ILE A 12 38.82 -0.42 -11.19
N PHE A 13 39.96 -1.06 -10.93
CA PHE A 13 40.66 -1.01 -9.66
C PHE A 13 41.04 0.44 -9.35
N LEU A 14 40.68 0.94 -8.18
CA LEU A 14 41.45 1.98 -7.48
C LEU A 14 41.17 1.85 -5.98
N SER A 15 42.22 1.45 -5.27
CA SER A 15 42.33 1.29 -3.82
C SER A 15 42.55 2.65 -3.14
N PHE A 16 42.47 2.64 -1.79
CA PHE A 16 42.91 3.65 -0.78
C PHE A 16 41.78 4.41 -0.06
N PRO A 17 42.00 4.87 1.20
CA PRO A 17 42.07 4.04 2.39
C PRO A 17 41.08 4.49 3.49
N LEU A 18 40.82 3.60 4.45
CA LEU A 18 40.05 3.86 5.66
C LEU A 18 40.81 4.77 6.64
N SER A 19 40.10 5.73 7.26
CA SER A 19 40.36 6.09 8.65
C SER A 19 39.10 6.62 9.36
N PRO A 20 39.00 6.43 10.69
CA PRO A 20 37.75 6.51 11.44
C PRO A 20 37.64 7.83 12.22
N HIS A 21 36.39 8.22 12.50
CA HIS A 21 35.89 8.88 13.71
C HIS A 21 34.77 9.85 13.36
N SER A 22 33.54 9.47 13.68
CA SER A 22 32.58 10.41 14.27
C SER A 22 31.55 9.59 15.04
N ALA A 23 31.54 9.78 16.36
CA ALA A 23 30.56 9.19 17.25
C ALA A 23 29.21 9.87 16.99
N SER A 24 28.23 9.12 16.48
CA SER A 24 26.84 9.57 16.42
C SER A 24 26.04 8.88 17.51
N LEU A 25 25.37 9.70 18.30
CA LEU A 25 24.52 9.36 19.43
C LEU A 25 23.38 8.43 18.95
N THR A 26 23.42 7.15 19.31
CA THR A 26 22.33 6.21 19.06
C THR A 26 21.15 6.56 19.96
N LEU A 27 20.07 7.07 19.38
CA LEU A 27 18.78 7.16 20.06
C LEU A 27 18.29 5.71 20.29
N LEU A 28 18.34 5.25 21.54
CA LEU A 28 17.82 3.95 21.95
C LEU A 28 16.29 3.97 21.83
N LEU A 29 15.76 3.38 20.75
CA LEU A 29 14.39 2.89 20.72
C LEU A 29 14.29 1.71 21.71
N PRO A 30 13.30 1.68 22.62
CA PRO A 30 13.15 0.57 23.54
C PRO A 30 12.78 -0.71 22.76
N LEU A 31 13.66 -1.70 22.82
CA LEU A 31 13.39 -3.06 22.35
C LEU A 31 12.37 -3.71 23.30
N CYS A 32 11.14 -3.90 22.81
CA CYS A 32 10.10 -4.62 23.52
C CYS A 32 10.42 -6.12 23.53
N LEU A 33 10.77 -6.68 24.69
CA LEU A 33 10.86 -8.13 24.93
C LEU A 33 9.48 -8.67 25.36
N PHE A 34 9.07 -9.83 24.84
CA PHE A 34 7.75 -10.43 25.07
C PHE A 34 7.79 -11.53 26.14
N PRO A 35 6.92 -11.49 27.17
CA PRO A 35 6.57 -12.69 27.93
C PRO A 35 5.37 -13.41 27.28
N SER A 36 5.55 -14.70 27.01
CA SER A 36 4.49 -15.60 26.54
C SER A 36 3.40 -15.76 27.61
N SER A 37 2.14 -15.49 27.28
CA SER A 37 1.01 -15.95 28.09
C SER A 37 -0.19 -16.34 27.21
N ILE A 38 -0.73 -17.51 27.54
CA ILE A 38 -1.84 -18.20 26.92
C ILE A 38 -3.13 -17.39 27.11
N ARG A 39 -3.87 -17.12 26.02
CA ARG A 39 -5.16 -16.39 26.04
C ARG A 39 -6.30 -17.25 26.58
N MET A 40 -7.01 -16.75 27.59
CA MET A 40 -8.45 -16.95 27.73
C MET A 40 -9.17 -15.76 27.11
N SER A 41 -10.13 -16.05 26.23
CA SER A 41 -10.95 -15.07 25.53
C SER A 41 -12.09 -14.57 26.44
N SER A 42 -12.09 -13.27 26.76
CA SER A 42 -13.28 -12.54 27.19
C SER A 42 -13.40 -11.28 26.32
N SER A 43 -14.52 -11.16 25.60
CA SER A 43 -14.81 -10.08 24.66
C SER A 43 -15.27 -8.81 25.39
N LEU A 44 -14.40 -8.24 26.22
CA LEU A 44 -14.52 -6.84 26.59
C LEU A 44 -13.84 -6.03 25.49
N SER A 45 -14.56 -5.10 24.86
CA SER A 45 -14.01 -4.23 23.82
C SER A 45 -12.74 -3.57 24.34
N ARG A 46 -11.58 -3.93 23.77
CA ARG A 46 -10.30 -3.38 24.19
C ARG A 46 -10.33 -1.85 24.02
N PRO A 47 -9.81 -1.08 24.97
CA PRO A 47 -9.77 0.37 24.83
C PRO A 47 -8.97 0.75 23.59
N ARG A 48 -9.57 1.60 22.74
CA ARG A 48 -8.89 2.17 21.56
C ARG A 48 -7.99 3.32 22.01
N HIS A 49 -6.72 3.26 21.61
CA HIS A 49 -5.76 4.33 21.86
C HIS A 49 -5.88 5.43 20.80
N VAL A 50 -6.94 6.23 20.91
CA VAL A 50 -7.27 7.31 19.97
C VAL A 50 -6.18 8.38 20.00
N ILE A 51 -5.72 8.79 18.80
CA ILE A 51 -4.69 9.81 18.62
C ILE A 51 -5.18 11.02 17.81
N TRP A 52 -6.27 10.87 17.07
CA TRP A 52 -6.88 11.92 16.26
C TRP A 52 -8.34 11.55 15.97
N GLU A 53 -9.22 12.54 15.88
CA GLU A 53 -10.62 12.33 15.51
C GLU A 53 -11.26 13.61 14.96
N THR A 54 -12.30 13.42 14.14
CA THR A 54 -13.25 14.47 13.73
C THR A 54 -14.65 14.08 14.18
N GLU A 55 -15.69 14.79 13.75
CA GLU A 55 -17.08 14.35 14.00
C GLU A 55 -17.38 13.00 13.34
N GLU A 56 -16.77 12.72 12.18
CA GLU A 56 -17.07 11.55 11.34
C GLU A 56 -16.00 10.45 11.38
N LEU A 57 -14.74 10.77 11.70
CA LEU A 57 -13.62 9.85 11.60
C LEU A 57 -12.89 9.68 12.93
N VAL A 58 -12.26 8.52 13.13
CA VAL A 58 -11.40 8.25 14.29
C VAL A 58 -10.13 7.53 13.86
N ALA A 59 -8.99 7.97 14.39
CA ALA A 59 -7.70 7.32 14.22
C ALA A 59 -7.12 6.87 15.57
N TYR A 60 -6.66 5.63 15.64
CA TYR A 60 -6.13 5.03 16.85
C TYR A 60 -4.96 4.07 16.57
N LEU A 61 -4.08 3.90 17.55
CA LEU A 61 -2.94 2.99 17.44
C LEU A 61 -3.41 1.54 17.31
N TYR A 62 -2.85 0.83 16.33
CA TYR A 62 -3.16 -0.56 16.08
C TYR A 62 -2.45 -1.46 17.11
N PRO A 63 -3.16 -2.39 17.79
CA PRO A 63 -2.55 -3.24 18.82
C PRO A 63 -1.65 -4.36 18.27
N LEU A 64 -1.66 -4.62 16.96
CA LEU A 64 -0.80 -5.59 16.28
C LEU A 64 0.08 -4.87 15.24
N PRO A 65 0.87 -3.85 15.64
CA PRO A 65 1.53 -2.96 14.70
C PRO A 65 2.62 -3.70 13.91
N TRP A 66 2.64 -3.53 12.58
CA TRP A 66 3.76 -4.00 11.77
C TRP A 66 5.00 -3.11 11.93
N THR A 67 4.80 -1.82 12.23
CA THR A 67 5.86 -0.84 12.51
C THR A 67 5.42 0.12 13.63
N PRO A 68 6.34 0.70 14.45
CA PRO A 68 5.95 1.58 15.54
C PRO A 68 5.02 2.73 15.08
N GLY A 69 3.91 2.91 15.78
CA GLY A 69 2.92 3.95 15.46
C GLY A 69 1.97 3.61 14.31
N THR A 70 1.91 2.34 13.88
CA THR A 70 0.87 1.86 12.95
C THR A 70 -0.50 2.30 13.46
N THR A 71 -1.23 3.06 12.65
CA THR A 71 -2.49 3.70 13.03
C THR A 71 -3.60 3.20 12.11
N ILE A 72 -4.73 2.82 12.70
CA ILE A 72 -5.97 2.57 11.97
C ILE A 72 -6.76 3.87 11.91
N LEU A 73 -7.22 4.23 10.72
CA LEU A 73 -8.22 5.26 10.49
C LEU A 73 -9.50 4.60 9.93
N GLU A 74 -10.64 4.93 10.52
CA GLU A 74 -11.95 4.44 10.08
C GLU A 74 -13.07 5.47 10.34
N PRO A 75 -14.22 5.35 9.66
CA PRO A 75 -15.43 6.07 10.01
C PRO A 75 -15.92 5.75 11.42
N LYS A 76 -16.44 6.74 12.13
CA LYS A 76 -17.23 6.54 13.35
C LYS A 76 -18.58 5.93 12.95
N THR A 77 -18.98 4.88 13.65
CA THR A 77 -20.34 4.32 13.50
C THR A 77 -21.36 5.41 13.84
N PRO A 78 -22.43 5.62 13.06
CA PRO A 78 -23.44 6.61 13.41
C PRO A 78 -24.00 6.34 14.80
N ARG A 79 -24.09 7.39 15.64
CA ARG A 79 -24.62 7.32 17.02
C ARG A 79 -26.17 7.46 17.05
N GLY A 80 -26.84 7.41 15.91
CA GLY A 80 -28.29 7.61 15.81
C GLY A 80 -29.09 6.30 16.00
N PRO A 81 -30.19 6.30 16.77
CA PRO A 81 -31.11 5.17 16.86
C PRO A 81 -31.94 4.93 15.58
N ASP A 82 -31.96 5.88 14.64
CA ASP A 82 -32.84 5.89 13.46
C ASP A 82 -32.08 5.88 12.10
N GLU A 83 -30.74 5.80 12.11
CA GLU A 83 -29.97 5.62 10.87
C GLU A 83 -29.75 4.12 10.64
N GLU A 84 -30.50 3.55 9.68
CA GLU A 84 -30.21 2.22 9.13
C GLU A 84 -28.71 2.12 8.82
N PRO A 85 -28.04 1.01 9.20
CA PRO A 85 -26.64 0.82 8.89
C PRO A 85 -26.46 0.87 7.37
N SER A 86 -26.02 2.02 6.86
CA SER A 86 -25.64 2.14 5.47
C SER A 86 -24.54 1.11 5.22
N PRO A 87 -24.72 0.14 4.32
CA PRO A 87 -23.77 -0.94 4.11
C PRO A 87 -22.54 -0.39 3.40
N ALA A 88 -21.67 0.30 4.13
CA ALA A 88 -20.29 0.50 3.73
C ALA A 88 -19.58 -0.85 3.97
N GLN A 89 -19.92 -1.80 3.11
CA GLN A 89 -19.27 -3.09 2.91
C GLN A 89 -17.76 -2.85 2.94
N GLY A 90 -17.00 -3.62 3.74
CA GLY A 90 -15.62 -3.35 4.19
C GLY A 90 -14.53 -3.01 3.15
N SER A 91 -14.88 -2.78 1.88
CA SER A 91 -14.05 -2.18 0.83
C SER A 91 -14.15 -0.66 0.79
N LEU A 92 -12.98 -0.02 0.85
CA LEU A 92 -12.79 1.42 0.66
C LEU A 92 -13.42 1.94 -0.65
N PHE A 93 -13.36 1.15 -1.72
CA PHE A 93 -13.76 1.58 -3.07
C PHE A 93 -15.27 1.53 -3.33
N LYS A 94 -16.03 0.91 -2.41
CA LYS A 94 -17.50 0.87 -2.44
C LYS A 94 -18.15 2.08 -1.75
N LEU A 95 -17.36 2.90 -1.06
CA LEU A 95 -17.84 4.15 -0.48
C LEU A 95 -18.31 5.13 -1.58
N GLY A 96 -19.33 5.94 -1.26
CA GLY A 96 -19.68 7.11 -2.06
C GLY A 96 -18.51 8.11 -2.10
N GLU A 97 -18.40 8.87 -3.19
CA GLU A 97 -17.25 9.75 -3.47
C GLU A 97 -16.89 10.67 -2.29
N GLY A 98 -17.88 11.32 -1.68
CA GLY A 98 -17.65 12.20 -0.54
C GLY A 98 -17.08 11.48 0.69
N ALA A 99 -17.61 10.32 1.05
CA ALA A 99 -17.11 9.53 2.19
C ALA A 99 -15.72 8.94 1.91
N TYR A 100 -15.49 8.49 0.67
CA TYR A 100 -14.20 8.04 0.19
C TYR A 100 -13.16 9.17 0.32
N LEU A 101 -13.44 10.36 -0.24
CA LEU A 101 -12.53 11.49 -0.20
C LEU A 101 -12.24 11.95 1.23
N ARG A 102 -13.26 12.03 2.09
CA ARG A 102 -13.07 12.37 3.51
C ARG A 102 -12.12 11.40 4.21
N LEU A 103 -12.27 10.10 3.97
CA LEU A 103 -11.41 9.09 4.60
C LEU A 103 -9.94 9.20 4.12
N LEU A 104 -9.72 9.46 2.82
CA LEU A 104 -8.37 9.63 2.27
C LEU A 104 -7.73 10.95 2.75
N LEU A 105 -8.47 12.06 2.78
CA LEU A 105 -7.99 13.32 3.35
C LEU A 105 -7.66 13.18 4.85
N GLY A 106 -8.50 12.47 5.60
CA GLY A 106 -8.18 12.10 6.99
C GLY A 106 -6.90 11.30 7.11
N ALA A 107 -6.63 10.37 6.18
CA ALA A 107 -5.38 9.59 6.17
C ALA A 107 -4.16 10.50 5.93
N ARG A 108 -4.31 11.52 5.08
CA ARG A 108 -3.27 12.54 4.84
C ARG A 108 -2.98 13.36 6.10
N GLU A 109 -4.01 13.82 6.82
CA GLU A 109 -3.85 14.55 8.08
C GLU A 109 -3.20 13.69 9.17
N VAL A 110 -3.65 12.44 9.33
CA VAL A 110 -3.05 11.48 10.26
C VAL A 110 -1.59 11.19 9.89
N GLY A 111 -1.28 11.05 8.60
CA GLY A 111 0.09 10.90 8.11
C GLY A 111 0.98 12.09 8.49
N ALA A 112 0.49 13.32 8.33
CA ALA A 112 1.21 14.52 8.73
C ALA A 112 1.46 14.58 10.25
N LEU A 113 0.43 14.29 11.05
CA LEU A 113 0.52 14.21 12.51
C LEU A 113 1.58 13.19 12.95
N LEU A 114 1.56 11.99 12.37
CA LEU A 114 2.53 10.93 12.71
C LEU A 114 3.95 11.32 12.30
N CYS A 115 4.13 11.96 11.14
CA CYS A 115 5.45 12.46 10.72
C CYS A 115 6.01 13.47 11.73
N GLU A 116 5.19 14.45 12.12
CA GLU A 116 5.58 15.48 13.09
C GLU A 116 5.91 14.86 14.46
N ARG A 117 4.99 14.08 15.01
CA ARG A 117 5.07 13.63 16.41
C ARG A 117 6.04 12.47 16.62
N LEU A 118 6.23 11.62 15.61
CA LEU A 118 7.17 10.49 15.70
C LEU A 118 8.54 10.83 15.11
N GLY A 119 8.69 11.97 14.44
CA GLY A 119 9.93 12.37 13.79
C GLY A 119 10.27 11.54 12.55
N VAL A 120 9.30 10.83 11.97
CA VAL A 120 9.49 10.12 10.70
C VAL A 120 9.35 11.07 9.53
N LYS A 121 10.04 10.79 8.43
CA LYS A 121 10.01 11.66 7.24
C LYS A 121 8.77 11.47 6.38
N ARG A 122 8.21 10.26 6.40
CA ARG A 122 7.10 9.85 5.55
C ARG A 122 6.25 8.78 6.27
N CYS A 123 4.98 8.73 5.91
CA CYS A 123 4.10 7.60 6.19
C CYS A 123 3.69 6.93 4.88
N ALA A 124 3.51 5.61 4.92
CA ALA A 124 2.82 4.86 3.87
C ALA A 124 1.33 4.72 4.20
N LEU A 125 0.53 4.47 3.17
CA LEU A 125 -0.88 4.08 3.28
C LEU A 125 -1.03 2.65 2.83
N VAL A 126 -1.71 1.82 3.61
CA VAL A 126 -2.14 0.48 3.20
C VAL A 126 -3.61 0.31 3.53
N CYS A 127 -4.43 -0.01 2.53
CA CYS A 127 -5.81 -0.40 2.71
C CYS A 127 -6.03 -1.78 2.12
N ARG A 128 -6.74 -2.62 2.86
CA ARG A 128 -7.21 -3.92 2.42
C ARG A 128 -8.69 -4.03 2.78
N PRO A 129 -9.58 -4.36 1.84
CA PRO A 129 -10.96 -4.67 2.14
C PRO A 129 -11.11 -5.75 3.22
N HIS A 130 -12.03 -5.53 4.16
CA HIS A 130 -12.34 -6.54 5.16
C HIS A 130 -13.29 -7.60 4.56
N PRO A 131 -13.07 -8.92 4.77
CA PRO A 131 -13.97 -9.95 4.26
C PRO A 131 -15.37 -9.90 4.86
N ASP A 132 -15.47 -9.49 6.13
CA ASP A 132 -16.75 -9.19 6.78
C ASP A 132 -17.31 -7.86 6.25
N SER A 133 -18.44 -7.94 5.55
CA SER A 133 -19.13 -6.77 4.98
C SER A 133 -19.77 -5.85 6.04
N ASN A 134 -19.78 -6.25 7.32
CA ASN A 134 -20.31 -5.42 8.41
C ASN A 134 -19.24 -4.56 9.09
N SER A 135 -17.96 -4.78 8.79
CA SER A 135 -16.87 -3.95 9.30
C SER A 135 -16.72 -2.69 8.46
N PRO A 136 -16.50 -1.51 9.07
CA PRO A 136 -16.22 -0.31 8.31
C PRO A 136 -14.89 -0.44 7.54
N PRO A 137 -14.72 0.25 6.41
CA PRO A 137 -13.45 0.28 5.72
C PRO A 137 -12.38 0.93 6.60
N GLN A 138 -11.19 0.32 6.63
CA GLN A 138 -10.05 0.75 7.42
C GLN A 138 -8.86 1.12 6.55
N ILE A 139 -8.20 2.22 6.89
CA ILE A 139 -6.91 2.62 6.33
C ILE A 139 -5.85 2.43 7.41
N ARG A 140 -4.76 1.73 7.08
CA ARG A 140 -3.55 1.68 7.90
C ARG A 140 -2.59 2.77 7.43
N VAL A 141 -2.28 3.72 8.31
CA VAL A 141 -1.20 4.70 8.11
C VAL A 141 0.05 4.18 8.83
N LEU A 142 1.13 3.99 8.08
CA LEU A 142 2.35 3.32 8.53
C LEU A 142 3.53 4.29 8.57
N PRO A 143 3.99 4.74 9.74
CA PRO A 143 5.23 5.52 9.88
C PRO A 143 6.45 4.78 9.33
N LEU A 144 7.23 5.42 8.44
CA LEU A 144 8.42 4.82 7.85
C LEU A 144 9.68 5.28 8.59
N HIS A 145 10.09 4.49 9.59
CA HIS A 145 11.23 4.77 10.45
C HIS A 145 12.57 4.47 9.78
N GLY A 146 13.63 5.19 10.17
CA GLY A 146 15.01 4.91 9.73
C GLY A 146 15.36 5.38 8.31
N LEU A 147 14.54 6.25 7.72
CA LEU A 147 14.81 6.87 6.43
C LEU A 147 15.75 8.07 6.56
N ASP A 148 16.64 8.23 5.58
CA ASP A 148 17.48 9.41 5.42
C ASP A 148 16.68 10.60 4.85
N SER A 149 17.27 11.80 4.87
CA SER A 149 16.66 13.00 4.27
C SER A 149 16.56 12.92 2.75
N ASP A 150 17.54 12.28 2.12
CA ASP A 150 17.64 12.21 0.66
C ASP A 150 16.89 10.98 0.17
N TRP A 151 15.99 11.20 -0.80
CA TRP A 151 15.27 10.09 -1.41
C TRP A 151 16.25 9.20 -2.18
N ARG A 152 16.15 7.90 -1.96
CA ARG A 152 16.79 6.87 -2.77
C ARG A 152 15.86 5.67 -2.90
N PRO A 153 15.96 4.89 -3.99
CA PRO A 153 15.20 3.66 -4.09
C PRO A 153 15.54 2.74 -2.90
N HIS A 154 14.52 2.23 -2.24
CA HIS A 154 14.68 1.27 -1.16
C HIS A 154 13.73 0.10 -1.41
N LEU A 155 14.31 -0.99 -1.93
CA LEU A 155 13.58 -2.20 -2.29
C LEU A 155 14.15 -3.38 -1.54
N VAL A 156 13.28 -4.24 -1.03
CA VAL A 156 13.67 -5.57 -0.58
C VAL A 156 13.98 -6.45 -1.79
N GLY A 157 15.03 -7.27 -1.70
CA GLY A 157 15.43 -8.16 -2.81
C GLY A 157 14.55 -9.41 -2.95
N ASP A 158 13.76 -9.73 -1.92
CA ASP A 158 12.90 -10.90 -1.89
C ASP A 158 11.65 -10.68 -2.74
N GLU A 159 11.44 -11.58 -3.70
CA GLU A 159 10.23 -11.59 -4.51
C GLU A 159 9.08 -12.25 -3.75
N HIS A 160 7.87 -11.75 -3.96
CA HIS A 160 6.64 -12.32 -3.41
C HIS A 160 5.60 -12.43 -4.52
N TYR A 161 4.92 -13.57 -4.60
CA TYR A 161 3.86 -13.77 -5.57
C TYR A 161 2.80 -14.76 -5.09
N THR A 162 1.54 -14.39 -5.28
CA THR A 162 0.37 -15.22 -4.96
C THR A 162 -0.65 -15.14 -6.09
N HIS A 163 -1.17 -16.28 -6.55
CA HIS A 163 -2.23 -16.32 -7.56
C HIS A 163 -3.59 -15.86 -7.03
N HIS A 164 -3.83 -16.09 -5.74
CA HIS A 164 -5.07 -15.78 -5.04
C HIS A 164 -4.77 -14.98 -3.80
N ASP A 165 -5.78 -14.33 -3.27
CA ASP A 165 -5.70 -13.53 -2.06
C ASP A 165 -5.13 -14.33 -0.87
N PRO A 166 -3.95 -13.97 -0.34
CA PRO A 166 -3.33 -14.68 0.78
C PRO A 166 -3.83 -14.19 2.15
N GLY A 167 -4.80 -13.26 2.19
CA GLY A 167 -5.30 -12.65 3.44
C GLY A 167 -4.62 -11.33 3.80
N TYR A 168 -3.65 -10.86 3.01
CA TYR A 168 -2.97 -9.58 3.17
C TYR A 168 -2.57 -8.99 1.81
N VAL A 169 -2.14 -7.73 1.80
CA VAL A 169 -1.50 -7.08 0.64
C VAL A 169 -0.13 -6.58 1.01
N THR A 170 0.80 -6.61 0.05
CA THR A 170 2.19 -6.17 0.23
C THR A 170 2.68 -5.38 -0.96
N SER A 171 3.67 -4.50 -0.75
CA SER A 171 4.27 -3.70 -1.83
C SER A 171 5.46 -4.37 -2.51
N LYS A 172 5.88 -5.57 -2.04
CA LYS A 172 6.98 -6.37 -2.61
C LYS A 172 6.75 -6.65 -4.11
N SER A 173 7.82 -6.66 -4.89
CA SER A 173 7.75 -7.11 -6.28
C SER A 173 7.59 -8.63 -6.37
N GLY A 174 6.95 -9.11 -7.42
CA GLY A 174 6.98 -10.54 -7.78
C GLY A 174 7.97 -10.82 -8.91
N PRO A 175 8.03 -12.08 -9.38
CA PRO A 175 8.84 -12.45 -10.52
C PRO A 175 8.34 -11.74 -11.77
N ARG A 176 9.24 -11.52 -12.74
CA ARG A 176 8.85 -10.91 -14.01
C ARG A 176 7.85 -11.80 -14.75
N TRP A 177 6.70 -11.23 -15.10
CA TRP A 177 5.74 -11.88 -15.99
C TRP A 177 6.12 -11.74 -17.47
N THR A 178 5.63 -12.67 -18.28
CA THR A 178 5.81 -12.61 -19.74
C THR A 178 4.93 -11.53 -20.35
N ASP A 179 5.36 -10.97 -21.47
CA ASP A 179 4.60 -9.94 -22.18
C ASP A 179 3.23 -10.48 -22.64
N THR A 180 3.13 -11.78 -22.98
CA THR A 180 1.88 -12.46 -23.32
C THR A 180 0.92 -12.54 -22.14
N SER A 181 1.39 -12.97 -20.97
CA SER A 181 0.56 -13.03 -19.75
C SER A 181 0.04 -11.65 -19.34
N LEU A 182 0.86 -10.61 -19.52
CA LEU A 182 0.46 -9.22 -19.27
C LEU A 182 -0.57 -8.73 -20.29
N GLN A 183 -0.45 -9.11 -21.57
CA GLN A 183 -1.43 -8.79 -22.61
C GLN A 183 -2.78 -9.46 -22.37
N GLU A 184 -2.78 -10.73 -21.92
CA GLU A 184 -4.01 -11.47 -21.60
C GLU A 184 -4.79 -10.80 -20.47
N ILE A 185 -4.12 -10.53 -19.34
CA ILE A 185 -4.74 -9.83 -18.21
C ILE A 185 -5.14 -8.39 -18.56
N GLN A 186 -4.33 -7.69 -19.36
CA GLN A 186 -4.68 -6.36 -19.85
C GLN A 186 -5.98 -6.40 -20.68
N ALA A 187 -6.13 -7.38 -21.57
CA ALA A 187 -7.33 -7.52 -22.39
C ALA A 187 -8.57 -7.81 -21.53
N GLU A 188 -8.43 -8.67 -20.51
CA GLU A 188 -9.50 -8.98 -19.56
C GLU A 188 -10.00 -7.74 -18.82
N ILE A 189 -9.07 -6.94 -18.27
CA ILE A 189 -9.40 -5.70 -17.57
C ILE A 189 -10.04 -4.68 -18.52
N ARG A 190 -9.45 -4.49 -19.71
CA ARG A 190 -9.92 -3.49 -20.67
C ARG A 190 -11.28 -3.84 -21.27
N ALA A 191 -11.70 -5.10 -21.25
CA ALA A 191 -13.00 -5.54 -21.75
C ALA A 191 -14.18 -4.82 -21.03
N GLN A 192 -13.97 -4.34 -19.80
CA GLN A 192 -14.97 -3.59 -19.04
C GLN A 192 -15.03 -2.10 -19.40
N LEU A 193 -14.06 -1.58 -20.13
CA LEU A 193 -14.05 -0.18 -20.51
C LEU A 193 -15.08 0.11 -21.60
N PRO A 194 -15.63 1.33 -21.67
CA PRO A 194 -16.48 1.75 -22.78
C PRO A 194 -15.80 1.67 -24.15
N SER A 195 -14.47 1.70 -24.19
CA SER A 195 -13.68 1.59 -25.42
C SER A 195 -12.43 0.72 -25.20
N PRO A 196 -12.59 -0.62 -25.16
CA PRO A 196 -11.51 -1.55 -24.84
C PRO A 196 -10.30 -1.44 -25.77
N ASN A 197 -10.53 -1.06 -27.02
CA ASN A 197 -9.49 -0.96 -28.06
C ASN A 197 -9.03 0.49 -28.32
N ALA A 198 -9.37 1.45 -27.44
CA ALA A 198 -8.90 2.82 -27.58
C ALA A 198 -7.35 2.87 -27.59
N LEU A 199 -6.80 3.63 -28.54
CA LEU A 199 -5.37 3.89 -28.60
C LEU A 199 -4.91 4.67 -27.36
N PRO A 200 -3.73 4.36 -26.80
CA PRO A 200 -3.19 5.09 -25.65
C PRO A 200 -3.07 6.59 -25.92
N ASN A 201 -3.59 7.41 -25.01
CA ASN A 201 -3.32 8.85 -25.01
C ASN A 201 -1.91 9.10 -24.44
N LEU A 202 -0.95 9.49 -25.30
CA LEU A 202 0.45 9.70 -24.90
C LEU A 202 0.74 11.10 -24.33
N THR A 203 -0.30 11.87 -24.01
CA THR A 203 -0.15 13.21 -23.42
C THR A 203 0.61 13.14 -22.09
N PHE A 204 1.72 13.85 -22.02
CA PHE A 204 2.54 14.02 -20.84
C PHE A 204 2.46 15.47 -20.36
N LEU A 205 2.21 15.65 -19.06
CA LEU A 205 1.92 16.97 -18.47
C LEU A 205 3.05 17.47 -17.57
N GLY A 206 4.28 16.98 -17.76
CA GLY A 206 5.45 17.49 -17.05
C GLY A 206 5.98 18.78 -17.63
N GLU A 207 6.54 19.62 -16.75
CA GLU A 207 7.15 20.90 -17.12
C GLU A 207 8.33 20.73 -18.08
N ASP A 208 9.16 19.70 -17.87
CA ASP A 208 10.17 19.23 -18.82
C ASP A 208 9.57 18.13 -19.72
N PRO A 209 9.27 18.38 -21.01
CA PRO A 209 8.68 17.39 -21.90
C PRO A 209 9.55 16.13 -22.07
N SER A 210 10.85 16.24 -21.81
CA SER A 210 11.85 15.16 -21.93
C SER A 210 12.22 14.51 -20.60
N HIS A 211 11.45 14.78 -19.52
CA HIS A 211 11.77 14.31 -18.18
C HIS A 211 12.17 12.82 -18.17
N PRO A 212 13.36 12.46 -17.64
CA PRO A 212 13.97 11.16 -17.87
C PRO A 212 13.43 10.05 -16.97
N GLY A 213 12.55 10.35 -16.01
CA GLY A 213 12.00 9.36 -15.08
C GLY A 213 11.23 8.23 -15.78
N LEU A 214 11.33 7.00 -15.25
CA LEU A 214 10.72 5.80 -15.87
C LEU A 214 9.23 5.99 -16.15
N PHE A 215 8.46 6.49 -15.18
CA PHE A 215 7.02 6.71 -15.38
C PHE A 215 6.71 7.82 -16.37
N SER A 216 7.55 8.85 -16.49
CA SER A 216 7.43 9.85 -17.56
C SER A 216 7.57 9.21 -18.94
N ARG A 217 8.55 8.31 -19.10
CA ARG A 217 8.75 7.56 -20.35
C ARG A 217 7.59 6.61 -20.66
N ILE A 218 7.01 5.95 -19.65
CA ILE A 218 5.78 5.14 -19.80
C ILE A 218 4.60 6.01 -20.25
N VAL A 219 4.37 7.18 -19.62
CA VAL A 219 3.29 8.10 -20.00
C VAL A 219 3.43 8.57 -21.46
N ARG A 220 4.67 8.80 -21.93
CA ARG A 220 4.97 9.17 -23.33
C ARG A 220 4.97 7.98 -24.31
N GLY A 221 4.87 6.75 -23.82
CA GLY A 221 4.91 5.54 -24.65
C GLY A 221 6.29 5.18 -25.20
N GLU A 222 7.34 5.67 -24.56
CA GLU A 222 8.74 5.35 -24.89
C GLU A 222 9.19 3.99 -24.32
N GLU A 223 8.40 3.44 -23.40
CA GLU A 223 8.64 2.15 -22.75
C GLU A 223 7.53 1.15 -23.11
N GLN A 224 7.87 -0.14 -23.07
CA GLN A 224 6.88 -1.21 -23.15
C GLN A 224 5.89 -1.07 -21.97
N GLN A 225 4.59 -1.11 -22.28
CA GLN A 225 3.55 -0.84 -21.30
C GLN A 225 2.27 -1.63 -21.60
N TRP A 226 1.50 -1.87 -20.55
CA TRP A 226 0.22 -2.58 -20.59
C TRP A 226 -0.84 -1.73 -19.88
N ARG A 227 -1.27 -0.64 -20.53
CA ARG A 227 -2.25 0.30 -19.98
C ARG A 227 -3.63 -0.34 -19.85
N VAL A 228 -4.21 -0.23 -18.67
CA VAL A 228 -5.53 -0.81 -18.35
C VAL A 228 -6.60 0.25 -18.19
N TRP A 229 -6.23 1.50 -17.90
CA TRP A 229 -7.16 2.62 -17.77
C TRP A 229 -6.40 3.95 -17.89
N GLU A 230 -7.06 5.00 -18.36
CA GLU A 230 -6.51 6.36 -18.35
C GLU A 230 -7.62 7.42 -18.38
N ASP A 231 -7.29 8.64 -17.95
CA ASP A 231 -8.10 9.83 -18.13
C ASP A 231 -7.22 11.03 -18.55
N GLU A 232 -7.78 12.24 -18.48
CA GLU A 232 -7.08 13.49 -18.81
C GLU A 232 -5.83 13.75 -17.95
N GLY A 233 -5.84 13.28 -16.70
CA GLY A 233 -4.80 13.56 -15.71
C GLY A 233 -3.92 12.37 -15.34
N HIS A 234 -4.35 11.14 -15.61
CA HIS A 234 -3.74 9.93 -15.06
C HIS A 234 -3.67 8.77 -16.05
N VAL A 235 -2.76 7.84 -15.75
CA VAL A 235 -2.56 6.58 -16.49
C VAL A 235 -2.39 5.43 -15.50
N ALA A 236 -3.12 4.34 -15.71
CA ALA A 236 -2.97 3.08 -14.99
C ALA A 236 -2.44 1.97 -15.92
N PHE A 237 -1.42 1.26 -15.47
CA PHE A 237 -0.78 0.18 -16.24
C PHE A 237 -0.35 -0.98 -15.36
N LEU A 238 -0.28 -2.18 -15.93
CA LEU A 238 0.24 -3.35 -15.24
C LEU A 238 1.74 -3.23 -15.03
N THR A 239 2.21 -3.57 -13.82
CA THR A 239 3.65 -3.78 -13.61
C THR A 239 4.08 -5.09 -14.26
N PRO A 240 5.29 -5.17 -14.84
CA PRO A 240 5.84 -6.45 -15.27
C PRO A 240 6.34 -7.33 -14.11
N PHE A 241 6.36 -6.82 -12.87
CA PHE A 241 6.77 -7.55 -11.66
C PHE A 241 5.61 -7.68 -10.64
N PRO A 242 4.44 -8.21 -11.04
CA PRO A 242 3.27 -8.23 -10.18
C PRO A 242 3.47 -9.25 -9.05
N ASN A 243 2.99 -8.93 -7.84
CA ASN A 243 2.90 -9.89 -6.74
C ASN A 243 1.52 -10.58 -6.64
N ALA A 244 0.55 -10.08 -7.40
CA ALA A 244 -0.76 -10.67 -7.59
C ALA A 244 -1.24 -10.38 -9.03
N PRO A 245 -2.04 -11.26 -9.65
CA PRO A 245 -2.60 -11.01 -10.97
C PRO A 245 -3.31 -9.65 -11.05
N GLY A 246 -3.00 -8.88 -12.09
CA GLY A 246 -3.60 -7.57 -12.31
C GLY A 246 -3.05 -6.45 -11.43
N LEU A 247 -1.94 -6.64 -10.70
CA LEU A 247 -1.31 -5.55 -9.95
C LEU A 247 -1.05 -4.36 -10.88
N THR A 248 -1.74 -3.27 -10.56
CA THR A 248 -1.80 -2.08 -11.40
C THR A 248 -1.13 -0.91 -10.69
N VAL A 249 -0.31 -0.17 -11.43
CA VAL A 249 0.31 1.08 -10.99
C VAL A 249 -0.43 2.23 -11.65
N LEU A 250 -0.99 3.12 -10.85
CA LEU A 250 -1.64 4.35 -11.28
C LEU A 250 -0.74 5.54 -11.00
N VAL A 251 -0.51 6.37 -12.01
CA VAL A 251 0.36 7.55 -11.95
C VAL A 251 -0.34 8.77 -12.56
N PRO A 252 -0.07 10.00 -12.06
CA PRO A 252 -0.42 11.22 -12.78
C PRO A 252 0.41 11.35 -14.06
N ARG A 253 -0.12 12.03 -15.07
CA ARG A 253 0.60 12.37 -16.32
C ARG A 253 1.68 13.44 -16.10
N ARG A 254 1.58 14.20 -15.01
CA ARG A 254 2.57 15.16 -14.54
C ARG A 254 3.49 14.50 -13.50
N PRO A 255 4.82 14.65 -13.58
CA PRO A 255 5.71 14.21 -12.52
C PRO A 255 5.41 14.93 -11.21
N LEU A 256 5.13 14.16 -10.16
CA LEU A 256 4.93 14.64 -8.80
C LEU A 256 5.80 13.82 -7.85
N THR A 257 6.08 14.34 -6.66
CA THR A 257 6.83 13.61 -5.62
C THR A 257 6.21 12.24 -5.33
N SER A 258 7.04 11.24 -5.08
CA SER A 258 6.58 9.93 -4.60
C SER A 258 5.93 9.97 -3.22
N ASP A 259 6.10 11.05 -2.47
CA ASP A 259 5.43 11.28 -1.19
C ASP A 259 3.98 11.72 -1.41
N ILE A 260 3.08 10.75 -1.60
CA ILE A 260 1.67 11.04 -1.91
C ILE A 260 1.01 11.92 -0.84
N PHE A 261 1.33 11.76 0.46
CA PHE A 261 0.74 12.61 1.51
C PHE A 261 1.21 14.06 1.45
N ARG A 262 2.35 14.36 0.81
CA ARG A 262 2.87 15.72 0.63
C ARG A 262 2.44 16.38 -0.67
N LEU A 263 1.63 15.72 -1.49
CA LEU A 263 1.04 16.38 -2.66
C LEU A 263 0.17 17.56 -2.24
N GLU A 264 0.05 18.53 -3.14
CA GLU A 264 -0.96 19.57 -3.04
C GLU A 264 -2.35 18.94 -3.04
N GLU A 265 -3.28 19.55 -2.32
CA GLU A 265 -4.60 18.94 -2.06
C GLU A 265 -5.37 18.61 -3.36
N ALA A 266 -5.27 19.47 -4.37
CA ALA A 266 -5.90 19.24 -5.67
C ALA A 266 -5.31 18.01 -6.38
N ASP A 267 -3.99 17.85 -6.37
CA ASP A 267 -3.31 16.70 -6.97
C ASP A 267 -3.61 15.41 -6.20
N TYR A 268 -3.59 15.48 -4.86
CA TYR A 268 -3.95 14.37 -3.99
C TYR A 268 -5.38 13.90 -4.27
N THR A 269 -6.33 14.83 -4.28
CA THR A 269 -7.76 14.57 -4.53
C THR A 269 -7.96 13.93 -5.90
N SER A 270 -7.35 14.49 -6.93
CA SER A 270 -7.46 13.96 -8.30
C SER A 270 -6.90 12.53 -8.39
N LEU A 271 -5.74 12.27 -7.77
CA LEU A 271 -5.11 10.95 -7.75
C LEU A 271 -5.97 9.92 -7.02
N VAL A 272 -6.47 10.22 -5.81
CA VAL A 272 -7.26 9.25 -5.04
C VAL A 272 -8.58 8.93 -5.75
N LEU A 273 -9.25 9.92 -6.35
CA LEU A 273 -10.46 9.68 -7.14
C LEU A 273 -10.18 8.80 -8.37
N ALA A 274 -9.02 8.97 -9.01
CA ALA A 274 -8.59 8.06 -10.07
C ALA A 274 -8.36 6.64 -9.53
N THR A 275 -7.81 6.45 -8.32
CA THR A 275 -7.67 5.10 -7.73
C THR A 275 -9.03 4.43 -7.54
N GLN A 276 -10.08 5.17 -7.15
CA GLN A 276 -11.42 4.61 -6.99
C GLN A 276 -12.01 4.12 -8.32
N LYS A 277 -11.79 4.86 -9.41
CA LYS A 277 -12.22 4.46 -10.76
C LYS A 277 -11.48 3.20 -11.23
N VAL A 278 -10.15 3.18 -11.08
CA VAL A 278 -9.32 2.04 -11.49
C VAL A 278 -9.66 0.79 -10.68
N ALA A 279 -9.89 0.92 -9.37
CA ALA A 279 -10.26 -0.21 -8.52
C ALA A 279 -11.54 -0.90 -9.03
N ARG A 280 -12.58 -0.14 -9.41
CA ARG A 280 -13.83 -0.71 -9.96
C ARG A 280 -13.60 -1.46 -11.26
N VAL A 281 -12.79 -0.90 -12.16
CA VAL A 281 -12.41 -1.57 -13.42
C VAL A 281 -11.66 -2.87 -13.16
N LEU A 282 -10.80 -2.92 -12.15
CA LEU A 282 -10.08 -4.14 -11.76
C LEU A 282 -11.00 -5.19 -11.10
N GLU A 283 -11.91 -4.76 -10.21
CA GLU A 283 -12.90 -5.65 -9.58
C GLU A 283 -13.78 -6.33 -10.63
N GLU A 284 -14.33 -5.55 -11.56
CA GLU A 284 -15.18 -6.06 -12.64
C GLU A 284 -14.39 -6.89 -13.65
N GLY A 285 -13.21 -6.40 -14.06
CA GLY A 285 -12.40 -7.01 -15.10
C GLY A 285 -11.83 -8.36 -14.74
N LEU A 286 -11.47 -8.57 -13.47
CA LEU A 286 -10.81 -9.79 -12.99
C LEU A 286 -11.72 -10.64 -12.09
N GLY A 287 -12.97 -10.23 -11.88
CA GLY A 287 -13.84 -10.85 -10.89
C GLY A 287 -13.26 -10.81 -9.47
N ALA A 288 -12.46 -9.78 -9.14
CA ALA A 288 -11.88 -9.64 -7.83
C ALA A 288 -12.94 -9.25 -6.81
N TRP A 289 -12.93 -9.90 -5.63
CA TRP A 289 -13.91 -9.59 -4.59
C TRP A 289 -13.63 -8.24 -3.91
N GLY A 290 -12.41 -7.73 -4.07
CA GLY A 290 -11.99 -6.40 -3.66
C GLY A 290 -10.62 -6.04 -4.23
N VAL A 291 -10.15 -4.83 -3.93
CA VAL A 291 -8.84 -4.33 -4.33
C VAL A 291 -8.14 -3.71 -3.12
N GLY A 292 -6.90 -4.08 -2.87
CA GLY A 292 -6.03 -3.39 -1.91
C GLY A 292 -5.39 -2.14 -2.52
N LEU A 293 -5.09 -1.15 -1.67
CA LEU A 293 -4.46 0.11 -2.05
C LEU A 293 -3.19 0.33 -1.25
N ILE A 294 -2.09 0.67 -1.92
CA ILE A 294 -0.83 1.03 -1.26
C ILE A 294 -0.26 2.35 -1.82
N PHE A 295 0.09 3.27 -0.91
CA PHE A 295 0.97 4.41 -1.18
C PHE A 295 2.27 4.20 -0.40
N GLU A 296 3.40 4.12 -1.10
CA GLU A 296 4.71 3.84 -0.50
C GLU A 296 5.79 4.79 -1.01
N GLY A 297 5.99 4.85 -2.32
CA GLY A 297 6.83 5.86 -2.95
C GLY A 297 8.35 5.62 -2.90
N PHE A 298 8.82 4.39 -2.68
CA PHE A 298 10.27 4.07 -2.58
C PHE A 298 10.83 3.21 -3.71
N GLU A 299 10.00 2.79 -4.67
CA GLU A 299 10.50 2.13 -5.88
C GLU A 299 11.01 3.14 -6.91
N ILE A 300 10.22 4.17 -7.17
CA ILE A 300 10.47 5.23 -8.16
C ILE A 300 10.02 6.56 -7.54
N ASP A 301 10.83 7.61 -7.70
CA ASP A 301 10.49 8.95 -7.20
C ASP A 301 9.51 9.67 -8.12
N TYR A 302 8.27 9.21 -8.10
CA TYR A 302 7.16 9.72 -8.87
C TYR A 302 5.87 9.30 -8.15
N ALA A 303 4.86 10.15 -7.97
CA ALA A 303 3.60 9.74 -7.31
C ALA A 303 3.00 8.49 -7.96
N HIS A 304 2.81 7.41 -7.20
CA HIS A 304 2.23 6.19 -7.72
C HIS A 304 1.43 5.43 -6.67
N ALA A 305 0.22 5.02 -7.06
CA ALA A 305 -0.64 4.14 -6.28
C ALA A 305 -0.52 2.71 -6.81
N LYS A 306 -0.33 1.74 -5.91
CA LYS A 306 -0.40 0.32 -6.25
C LYS A 306 -1.80 -0.19 -5.91
N LEU A 307 -2.51 -0.71 -6.90
CA LEU A 307 -3.81 -1.37 -6.75
C LEU A 307 -3.63 -2.87 -6.94
N ILE A 308 -4.07 -3.65 -5.94
CA ILE A 308 -3.81 -5.09 -5.85
C ILE A 308 -5.15 -5.82 -5.83
N PRO A 309 -5.58 -6.43 -6.96
CA PRO A 309 -6.80 -7.23 -7.00
C PRO A 309 -6.76 -8.43 -6.04
N LEU A 310 -7.86 -8.67 -5.34
CA LEU A 310 -8.02 -9.78 -4.41
C LEU A 310 -8.87 -10.87 -5.05
N LEU A 311 -8.20 -11.92 -5.55
CA LEU A 311 -8.86 -13.02 -6.26
C LEU A 311 -9.14 -14.19 -5.30
N SER A 312 -10.36 -14.72 -5.34
CA SER A 312 -10.72 -15.91 -4.58
C SER A 312 -9.99 -17.15 -5.11
N PRO A 313 -9.63 -18.12 -4.26
CA PRO A 313 -9.19 -19.43 -4.74
C PRO A 313 -10.34 -20.13 -5.49
N PRO A 314 -10.06 -20.99 -6.47
CA PRO A 314 -11.09 -21.76 -7.14
C PRO A 314 -11.83 -22.62 -6.11
N SER A 315 -13.18 -22.57 -6.13
CA SER A 315 -14.02 -23.40 -5.27
C SER A 315 -13.76 -24.88 -5.56
N SER A 316 -13.27 -25.64 -4.57
CA SER A 316 -13.00 -27.07 -4.69
C SER A 316 -14.31 -27.88 -4.75
N HIS A 317 -14.99 -27.88 -5.88
CA HIS A 317 -15.99 -28.89 -6.22
C HIS A 317 -15.31 -30.05 -6.96
N GLN A 318 -14.42 -30.77 -6.27
CA GLN A 318 -14.07 -32.17 -6.50
C GLN A 318 -13.06 -32.58 -5.41
N VAL A 319 -13.60 -33.03 -4.28
CA VAL A 319 -12.84 -33.89 -3.37
C VAL A 319 -12.77 -35.25 -4.07
N ASP A 320 -11.79 -35.42 -4.95
CA ASP A 320 -11.37 -36.77 -5.32
C ASP A 320 -10.54 -37.30 -4.14
N ARG A 321 -11.10 -38.27 -3.42
CA ARG A 321 -10.45 -38.95 -2.30
C ARG A 321 -9.27 -39.74 -2.85
N GLY A 322 -8.10 -39.12 -2.96
CA GLY A 322 -6.89 -39.87 -3.33
C GLY A 322 -5.74 -39.06 -3.90
N SER A 323 -5.33 -37.94 -3.27
CA SER A 323 -3.96 -37.46 -3.44
C SER A 323 -3.58 -36.54 -2.28
N THR A 324 -2.97 -37.13 -1.26
CA THR A 324 -2.21 -36.41 -0.24
C THR A 324 -0.94 -35.88 -0.88
N THR A 325 -0.86 -34.58 -1.14
CA THR A 325 0.36 -33.77 -1.05
C THR A 325 0.03 -32.30 -1.30
N THR A 326 -0.20 -31.53 -0.23
CA THR A 326 0.14 -30.10 -0.24
C THR A 326 0.64 -29.75 1.14
N THR A 327 1.94 -29.51 1.21
CA THR A 327 2.68 -29.00 2.36
C THR A 327 2.03 -27.71 2.82
N GLY A 328 1.38 -27.76 3.98
CA GLY A 328 0.93 -26.58 4.69
C GLY A 328 2.14 -25.76 5.10
N SER A 329 2.35 -24.63 4.44
CA SER A 329 3.20 -23.58 4.99
C SER A 329 2.65 -23.19 6.36
N PRO A 330 3.49 -23.05 7.40
CA PRO A 330 3.03 -22.52 8.67
C PRO A 330 2.38 -21.14 8.46
N PRO A 331 1.42 -20.75 9.32
CA PRO A 331 0.84 -19.42 9.26
C PRO A 331 1.97 -18.37 9.25
N PRO A 332 1.83 -17.27 8.50
CA PRO A 332 2.84 -16.22 8.44
C PRO A 332 3.21 -15.81 9.87
N GLN A 333 4.49 -15.90 10.22
CA GLN A 333 4.96 -15.50 11.53
C GLN A 333 4.81 -13.98 11.63
N ALA A 334 4.08 -13.50 12.64
CA ALA A 334 3.84 -12.07 12.84
C ALA A 334 5.17 -11.29 12.79
N GLN A 335 5.27 -10.33 11.87
CA GLN A 335 6.50 -9.60 11.61
C GLN A 335 6.43 -8.19 12.19
N PHE A 336 7.50 -7.77 12.86
CA PHE A 336 7.67 -6.39 13.34
C PHE A 336 8.90 -5.77 12.71
N SER A 337 8.74 -4.59 12.13
CA SER A 337 9.82 -3.82 11.52
C SER A 337 10.00 -2.50 12.26
N ALA A 338 11.05 -2.41 13.07
CA ALA A 338 11.41 -1.19 13.81
C ALA A 338 11.87 -0.05 12.87
N THR A 339 12.45 -0.41 11.73
CA THR A 339 12.83 0.49 10.63
C THR A 339 12.24 -0.01 9.32
N TYR A 340 12.02 0.88 8.36
CA TYR A 340 11.48 0.54 7.06
C TYR A 340 12.40 -0.47 6.33
N PRO A 341 11.91 -1.67 5.96
CA PRO A 341 12.73 -2.72 5.36
C PRO A 341 12.75 -2.69 3.82
N GLY A 342 12.16 -1.65 3.19
CA GLY A 342 12.03 -1.57 1.72
C GLY A 342 10.76 -2.22 1.14
N PHE A 343 9.74 -2.47 1.98
CA PHE A 343 8.38 -2.81 1.57
C PHE A 343 7.38 -2.44 2.70
N VAL A 344 6.08 -2.41 2.39
CA VAL A 344 4.99 -2.29 3.38
C VAL A 344 3.97 -3.40 3.17
N THR A 345 3.21 -3.74 4.22
CA THR A 345 2.22 -4.83 4.19
C THR A 345 1.02 -4.52 5.08
N SER A 346 -0.12 -5.16 4.81
CA SER A 346 -1.29 -5.18 5.69
C SER A 346 -1.24 -6.30 6.73
N GLU A 347 -0.17 -7.11 6.77
CA GLU A 347 0.01 -8.14 7.79
C GLU A 347 0.07 -7.54 9.19
N ASP A 348 -0.34 -8.36 10.16
CA ASP A 348 -0.26 -8.02 11.57
C ASP A 348 1.14 -8.29 12.12
N GLY A 349 1.58 -7.41 13.00
CA GLY A 349 2.74 -7.64 13.84
C GLY A 349 2.39 -8.34 15.15
N PRO A 350 3.37 -8.56 16.02
CA PRO A 350 3.14 -9.05 17.37
C PRO A 350 2.31 -8.06 18.20
N GLU A 351 1.62 -8.57 19.22
CA GLU A 351 0.79 -7.76 20.11
C GLU A 351 1.65 -6.75 20.89
N ALA A 352 1.34 -5.46 20.74
CA ALA A 352 1.99 -4.39 21.48
C ALA A 352 1.56 -4.39 22.95
N SER A 353 2.48 -4.07 23.85
CA SER A 353 2.15 -3.90 25.27
C SER A 353 1.26 -2.66 25.47
N LEU A 354 0.38 -2.73 26.46
CA LEU A 354 -0.50 -1.61 26.82
C LEU A 354 0.30 -0.36 27.22
N GLU A 355 1.45 -0.55 27.86
CA GLU A 355 2.37 0.53 28.23
C GLU A 355 2.93 1.24 26.98
N CYS A 356 3.44 0.47 26.01
CA CYS A 356 3.94 1.02 24.74
C CYS A 356 2.86 1.79 23.97
N LEU A 357 1.63 1.26 23.91
CA LEU A 357 0.51 1.95 23.27
C LEU A 357 0.15 3.27 23.99
N LYS A 358 0.18 3.31 25.33
CA LYS A 358 -0.07 4.53 26.11
C LYS A 358 1.04 5.57 25.94
N GLU A 359 2.30 5.14 25.93
CA GLU A 359 3.45 6.02 25.70
C GLU A 359 3.41 6.65 24.30
N LEU A 360 3.17 5.83 23.27
CA LEU A 360 3.01 6.33 21.90
C LEU A 360 1.81 7.25 21.77
N GLN A 361 0.67 6.90 22.39
CA GLN A 361 -0.51 7.75 22.38
C GLN A 361 -0.18 9.12 23.00
N ALA A 362 0.42 9.13 24.20
CA ALA A 362 0.81 10.35 24.89
C ALA A 362 1.80 11.19 24.06
N LYS A 363 2.77 10.56 23.39
CA LYS A 363 3.73 11.23 22.52
C LYS A 363 3.07 11.88 21.29
N ILE A 364 1.99 11.29 20.77
CA ILE A 364 1.31 11.79 19.57
C ILE A 364 0.30 12.90 19.92
N THR A 365 -0.36 12.80 21.08
CA THR A 365 -1.44 13.74 21.47
C THR A 365 -0.98 14.95 22.29
N GLN A 366 0.21 14.90 22.90
CA GLN A 366 0.91 16.08 23.42
C GLN A 366 1.58 16.79 22.26
#